data_AF-A0A7X7R6A8-F1
#
_entry.id   AF-A0A7X7R6A8-F1
#
_cell.length_a   1.000
_cell.length_b   1.000
_cell.length_c   1.000
_cell.angle_alpha   90.00
_cell.angle_beta   90.00
_cell.angle_gamma   90.00
#
_symmetry.space_group_name_H-M   'P 1'
#
loop_
_entity.id
_entity.type
_entity.pdbx_description
1 polymer ?
#
loop_
_entity_poly.entity_id
_entity_poly.type
_entity_poly.pdbx_seq_one_letter_code
_entity_poly.pdbx_strand_id
1 'polypeptide(L)'
;MTKKILLVLVLVFSILSIILIAVWGTLPDQPNHIQVESLIIDSYDETNDDGDKFKNVANIVTEQQNIYTIEYVVNPGNANLDIGVSSTSTGVNLQVDMADNKVHVLFSMEAIGAKETITIQIKDKNTQISDEITLWFKTSDVIIVPDI
;
A
#
# COMPACT_ATOMS: atom_id res chain seq x y z
N MET A 1 51.26 13.73 43.43
CA MET A 1 50.85 13.09 42.17
C MET A 1 51.77 13.57 41.06
N THR A 2 52.46 12.64 40.39
CA THR A 2 53.46 12.97 39.36
C THR A 2 52.77 13.46 38.10
N LYS A 3 53.39 14.42 37.38
CA LYS A 3 52.89 14.95 36.08
C LYS A 3 52.48 13.86 35.08
N LYS A 4 53.05 12.66 35.22
CA LYS A 4 52.73 11.44 34.47
C LYS A 4 51.30 10.94 34.69
N ILE A 5 50.80 11.00 35.93
CA ILE A 5 49.43 10.55 36.27
C ILE A 5 48.39 11.49 35.66
N LEU A 6 48.65 12.80 35.68
CA LEU A 6 47.77 13.80 35.06
C LEU A 6 47.64 13.57 33.55
N LEU A 7 48.75 13.26 32.88
CA LEU A 7 48.77 13.02 31.43
C LEU A 7 47.97 11.77 31.04
N VAL A 8 48.08 10.69 31.82
CA VAL A 8 47.28 9.46 31.61
C VAL A 8 45.79 9.74 31.82
N LEU A 9 45.44 10.54 32.82
CA LEU A 9 44.05 10.87 33.13
C LEU A 9 43.40 11.66 31.97
N VAL A 10 44.10 12.66 31.43
CA VAL A 10 43.64 13.44 30.27
C VAL A 10 43.44 12.54 29.04
N LEU A 11 44.34 11.58 28.81
CA LEU A 11 44.21 10.63 27.70
C LEU A 11 42.95 9.77 27.83
N VAL A 12 42.68 9.24 29.03
CA VAL A 12 41.49 8.42 29.30
C VAL A 12 40.20 9.22 29.13
N PHE A 13 40.15 10.45 29.64
CA PHE A 13 38.99 11.31 29.47
C PHE A 13 38.75 11.67 28.00
N SER A 14 39.82 11.89 27.21
CA SER A 14 39.71 12.16 25.78
C SER A 14 39.12 10.99 25.01
N ILE A 15 39.59 9.76 25.28
CA ILE A 15 39.07 8.54 24.65
C ILE A 15 37.60 8.32 25.02
N LEU A 16 37.25 8.47 26.30
CA LEU A 16 35.86 8.33 26.76
C LEU A 16 34.92 9.36 26.12
N SER A 17 35.41 10.59 25.89
CA SER A 17 34.64 11.65 25.25
C SER A 17 34.35 11.32 23.78
N ILE A 18 35.33 10.77 23.05
CA ILE A 18 35.15 10.34 21.66
C ILE A 18 34.13 9.20 21.55
N ILE A 19 34.20 8.22 22.47
CA ILE A 19 33.24 7.10 22.51
C ILE A 19 31.82 7.63 22.79
N LEU A 20 31.66 8.56 23.74
CA LEU A 20 30.36 9.17 24.05
C LEU A 20 29.75 9.90 22.86
N ILE A 21 30.54 10.68 22.12
CA ILE A 21 30.07 11.41 20.93
C ILE A 21 29.71 10.43 19.80
N ALA A 22 30.50 9.38 19.58
CA ALA A 22 30.22 8.37 18.56
C ALA A 22 28.95 7.56 18.87
N VAL A 23 28.69 7.25 20.15
CA VAL A 23 27.48 6.54 20.58
C VAL A 23 26.25 7.43 20.50
N TRP A 24 26.35 8.72 20.83
CA TRP A 24 25.22 9.66 20.69
C TRP A 24 24.93 10.05 19.24
N GLY A 25 25.94 10.13 18.38
CA GLY A 25 25.79 10.39 16.96
C GLY A 25 25.29 9.20 16.14
N THR A 26 25.07 8.04 16.77
CA THR A 26 24.54 6.82 16.13
C THR A 26 23.22 6.35 16.73
N LEU A 27 22.60 7.15 17.61
CA LEU A 27 21.20 6.93 17.97
C LEU A 27 20.37 7.02 16.68
N PRO A 28 19.67 5.94 16.28
CA PRO A 28 18.84 6.01 15.10
C PRO A 28 17.79 7.10 15.31
N ASP A 29 17.72 8.05 14.38
CA ASP A 29 16.59 8.96 14.21
C ASP A 29 15.37 8.11 13.85
N GLN A 30 14.79 7.44 14.84
CA GLN A 30 13.50 6.82 14.71
C GLN A 30 12.61 7.42 15.80
N PRO A 31 11.82 8.44 15.48
CA PRO A 31 10.58 8.62 16.20
C PRO A 31 9.85 7.28 16.06
N ASN A 32 9.36 6.77 17.18
CA ASN A 32 8.70 5.48 17.29
C ASN A 32 7.36 5.54 16.52
N HIS A 33 7.43 5.57 15.20
CA HIS A 33 6.28 5.62 14.33
C HIS A 33 5.64 4.25 14.35
N ILE A 34 4.35 4.23 14.68
CA ILE A 34 3.55 3.02 14.65
C ILE A 34 3.57 2.53 13.20
N GLN A 35 4.06 1.32 12.99
CA GLN A 35 4.19 0.72 11.66
C GLN A 35 2.89 0.03 11.26
N VAL A 36 2.66 -0.11 9.95
CA VAL A 36 1.56 -0.91 9.43
C VAL A 36 1.85 -2.39 9.73
N GLU A 37 0.88 -3.07 10.30
CA GLU A 37 0.93 -4.52 10.54
C GLU A 37 0.05 -5.27 9.53
N SER A 38 -1.01 -4.63 9.05
CA SER A 38 -1.95 -5.22 8.11
C SER A 38 -2.57 -4.16 7.22
N LEU A 39 -2.73 -4.51 5.93
CA LEU A 39 -3.47 -3.76 4.92
C LEU A 39 -4.40 -4.75 4.21
N ILE A 40 -5.72 -4.50 4.25
CA ILE A 40 -6.72 -5.43 3.74
C ILE A 40 -7.78 -4.70 2.92
N ILE A 41 -8.07 -5.20 1.73
CA ILE A 41 -9.22 -4.88 0.90
C ILE A 41 -10.30 -5.91 1.23
N ASP A 42 -11.37 -5.46 1.88
CA ASP A 42 -12.45 -6.33 2.40
C ASP A 42 -13.66 -6.41 1.45
N SER A 43 -13.78 -5.46 0.51
CA SER A 43 -14.90 -5.41 -0.43
C SER A 43 -14.57 -6.10 -1.76
N TYR A 44 -14.82 -7.40 -1.83
CA TYR A 44 -14.73 -8.23 -3.04
C TYR A 44 -15.91 -9.20 -3.13
N ASP A 45 -16.15 -9.78 -4.31
CA ASP A 45 -17.30 -10.66 -4.55
C ASP A 45 -16.90 -12.15 -4.47
N GLU A 46 -15.74 -12.50 -5.03
CA GLU A 46 -15.30 -13.88 -5.19
C GLU A 46 -13.79 -13.95 -4.89
N THR A 47 -13.30 -15.14 -4.50
CA THR A 47 -11.87 -15.47 -4.44
C THR A 47 -11.61 -16.69 -5.31
N ASN A 48 -10.47 -16.73 -6.01
CA ASN A 48 -10.06 -17.94 -6.73
C ASN A 48 -9.38 -18.94 -5.78
N ASP A 49 -9.01 -20.12 -6.31
CA ASP A 49 -8.34 -21.17 -5.56
C ASP A 49 -6.95 -20.74 -5.03
N ASP A 50 -6.36 -19.71 -5.63
CA ASP A 50 -5.06 -19.13 -5.23
C ASP A 50 -5.21 -18.03 -4.16
N GLY A 51 -6.44 -17.62 -3.84
CA GLY A 51 -6.76 -16.58 -2.84
C GLY A 51 -6.83 -15.15 -3.40
N ASP A 52 -6.73 -14.97 -4.71
CA ASP A 52 -6.86 -13.66 -5.37
C ASP A 52 -8.30 -13.18 -5.29
N LYS A 53 -8.47 -11.88 -5.01
CA LYS A 53 -9.77 -11.25 -4.82
C LYS A 53 -10.33 -10.72 -6.13
N PHE A 54 -11.58 -11.04 -6.44
CA PHE A 54 -12.27 -10.58 -7.63
C PHE A 54 -13.49 -9.73 -7.29
N LYS A 55 -13.67 -8.63 -8.04
CA LYS A 55 -14.82 -7.74 -7.94
C LYS A 55 -15.44 -7.50 -9.30
N ASN A 56 -16.73 -7.80 -9.41
CA ASN A 56 -17.53 -7.46 -10.57
C ASN A 56 -17.90 -5.97 -10.57
N VAL A 57 -17.36 -5.24 -11.55
CA VAL A 57 -17.63 -3.81 -11.73
C VAL A 57 -18.58 -3.53 -12.89
N ALA A 58 -19.11 -4.55 -13.59
CA ALA A 58 -19.92 -4.38 -14.79
C ALA A 58 -21.19 -3.53 -14.59
N ASN A 59 -21.79 -3.57 -13.40
CA ASN A 59 -23.00 -2.80 -13.08
C ASN A 59 -22.70 -1.47 -12.38
N ILE A 60 -21.43 -1.18 -12.10
CA ILE A 60 -20.99 0.00 -11.33
C ILE A 60 -20.24 0.97 -12.23
N VAL A 61 -19.36 0.43 -13.08
CA VAL A 61 -18.53 1.19 -14.01
C VAL A 61 -19.20 1.20 -15.37
N THR A 62 -19.69 2.37 -15.78
CA THR A 62 -20.35 2.62 -17.07
C THR A 62 -19.73 3.84 -17.75
N GLU A 63 -20.10 4.12 -18.99
CA GLU A 63 -19.65 5.33 -19.70
C GLU A 63 -20.05 6.64 -18.97
N GLN A 64 -21.15 6.62 -18.21
CA GLN A 64 -21.62 7.75 -17.42
C GLN A 64 -21.02 7.78 -16.01
N GLN A 65 -20.59 6.63 -15.49
CA GLN A 65 -19.98 6.47 -14.17
C GLN A 65 -18.69 5.67 -14.31
N ASN A 66 -17.59 6.34 -14.65
CA ASN A 66 -16.32 5.69 -14.97
C ASN A 66 -15.39 5.54 -13.75
N ILE A 67 -15.89 5.75 -12.53
CA ILE A 67 -15.08 5.71 -11.31
C ILE A 67 -15.59 4.58 -10.41
N TYR A 68 -14.69 3.68 -10.03
CA TYR A 68 -14.89 2.72 -8.97
C TYR A 68 -14.05 3.13 -7.74
N THR A 69 -14.55 2.86 -6.54
CA THR A 69 -13.81 3.17 -5.30
C THR A 69 -13.53 1.88 -4.54
N ILE A 70 -12.25 1.64 -4.25
CA ILE A 70 -11.77 0.55 -3.41
C ILE A 70 -11.54 1.12 -2.02
N GLU A 71 -12.19 0.53 -1.01
CA GLU A 71 -11.93 0.84 0.40
C GLU A 71 -10.95 -0.18 0.95
N TYR A 72 -9.94 0.29 1.69
CA TYR A 72 -8.97 -0.57 2.36
C TYR A 72 -8.90 -0.25 3.86
N VAL A 73 -8.57 -1.28 4.64
CA VAL A 73 -8.45 -1.20 6.10
C VAL A 73 -6.99 -1.39 6.48
N VAL A 74 -6.50 -0.49 7.31
CA VAL A 74 -5.13 -0.51 7.83
C VAL A 74 -5.18 -0.76 9.32
N ASN A 75 -4.36 -1.69 9.80
CA ASN A 75 -4.12 -1.90 11.22
C ASN A 75 -2.63 -1.78 11.56
N PRO A 76 -2.29 -1.14 12.70
CA PRO A 76 -3.19 -0.35 13.56
C PRO A 76 -3.62 0.97 12.89
N GLY A 77 -4.83 1.46 13.18
CA GLY A 77 -5.42 2.61 12.47
C GLY A 77 -4.69 3.96 12.65
N ASN A 78 -3.70 4.03 13.53
CA ASN A 78 -2.81 5.18 13.72
C ASN A 78 -1.39 4.95 13.20
N ALA A 79 -1.20 3.93 12.34
CA ALA A 79 0.06 3.68 11.68
C ALA A 79 0.47 4.85 10.76
N ASN A 80 1.78 5.01 10.59
CA ASN A 80 2.33 5.97 9.64
C ASN A 80 2.26 5.40 8.22
N LEU A 81 1.32 5.92 7.44
CA LEU A 81 1.01 5.41 6.10
C LEU A 81 1.73 6.17 4.98
N ASP A 82 2.31 5.43 4.06
CA ASP A 82 2.68 5.94 2.73
C ASP A 82 2.17 4.97 1.67
N ILE A 83 0.92 5.14 1.24
CA ILE A 83 0.29 4.21 0.30
C ILE A 83 0.74 4.51 -1.13
N GLY A 84 1.28 3.49 -1.79
CA GLY A 84 1.43 3.40 -3.23
C GLY A 84 0.35 2.51 -3.83
N VAL A 85 -0.11 2.88 -5.03
CA VAL A 85 -1.07 2.10 -5.80
C VAL A 85 -0.53 1.86 -7.21
N SER A 86 -0.84 0.69 -7.75
CA SER A 86 -0.46 0.33 -9.12
C SER A 86 -1.55 -0.49 -9.79
N SER A 87 -1.58 -0.45 -11.12
CA SER A 87 -2.52 -1.17 -11.97
C SER A 87 -1.74 -2.00 -13.00
N THR A 88 -2.28 -3.16 -13.38
CA THR A 88 -1.76 -3.97 -14.48
C THR A 88 -2.13 -3.44 -15.86
N SER A 89 -3.15 -2.59 -15.99
CA SER A 89 -3.56 -1.95 -17.26
C SER A 89 -3.25 -0.46 -17.29
N THR A 90 -2.86 0.03 -18.46
CA THR A 90 -2.68 1.46 -18.78
C THR A 90 -3.99 2.20 -19.00
N GLY A 91 -5.11 1.47 -19.12
CA GLY A 91 -6.45 2.04 -19.35
C GLY A 91 -7.12 2.65 -18.12
N VAL A 92 -6.44 2.67 -16.96
CA VAL A 92 -6.96 3.24 -15.73
C VAL A 92 -6.01 4.24 -15.10
N ASN A 93 -6.58 5.23 -14.42
CA ASN A 93 -5.86 6.15 -13.55
C ASN A 93 -6.27 5.89 -12.10
N LEU A 94 -5.30 5.94 -11.18
CA LEU A 94 -5.51 5.63 -9.76
C LEU A 94 -5.26 6.88 -8.93
N GLN A 95 -6.20 7.21 -8.05
CA GLN A 95 -6.07 8.29 -7.09
C GLN A 95 -6.25 7.74 -5.68
N VAL A 96 -5.31 8.05 -4.79
CA VAL A 96 -5.37 7.62 -3.40
C VAL A 96 -5.92 8.75 -2.55
N ASP A 97 -6.98 8.46 -1.80
CA ASP A 97 -7.45 9.28 -0.70
C ASP A 97 -6.99 8.64 0.62
N MET A 98 -5.97 9.27 1.20
CA MET A 98 -5.36 8.83 2.46
C MET A 98 -6.20 9.20 3.69
N ALA A 99 -7.12 10.16 3.57
CA ALA A 99 -7.94 10.59 4.71
C ALA A 99 -9.04 9.56 5.01
N ASP A 100 -9.63 9.01 3.94
CA ASP A 100 -10.75 8.06 4.03
C ASP A 100 -10.34 6.60 3.75
N ASN A 101 -9.03 6.33 3.57
CA ASN A 101 -8.50 5.02 3.17
C ASN A 101 -9.18 4.45 1.92
N LYS A 102 -9.21 5.27 0.86
CA LYS A 102 -9.86 4.96 -0.41
C LYS A 102 -8.90 5.05 -1.59
N VAL A 103 -9.14 4.21 -2.59
CA VAL A 103 -8.48 4.30 -3.90
C VAL A 103 -9.55 4.43 -4.96
N HIS A 104 -9.55 5.56 -5.66
CA HIS A 104 -10.42 5.79 -6.80
C HIS A 104 -9.75 5.27 -8.06
N VAL A 105 -10.43 4.37 -8.76
CA VAL A 105 -10.03 3.79 -10.03
C VAL A 105 -10.86 4.45 -11.11
N LEU A 106 -10.23 5.32 -11.89
CA LEU A 106 -10.84 6.04 -13.01
C LEU A 106 -10.57 5.26 -14.29
N PHE A 107 -11.62 4.70 -14.88
CA PHE A 107 -11.54 3.95 -16.12
C PHE A 107 -11.59 4.88 -17.33
N SER A 108 -10.74 4.60 -18.32
CA SER A 108 -10.87 5.18 -19.65
C SER A 108 -12.08 4.57 -20.38
N MET A 109 -12.65 5.31 -21.33
CA MET A 109 -13.76 4.82 -22.14
C MET A 109 -13.37 3.58 -22.97
N GLU A 110 -12.10 3.51 -23.38
CA GLU A 110 -11.54 2.36 -24.08
C GLU A 110 -11.53 1.11 -23.18
N ALA A 111 -11.07 1.24 -21.93
CA ALA A 111 -11.04 0.14 -20.97
C ALA A 111 -12.45 -0.39 -20.65
N ILE A 112 -13.44 0.51 -20.56
CA ILE A 112 -14.86 0.15 -20.36
C ILE A 112 -15.40 -0.58 -21.59
N GLY A 113 -15.17 -0.05 -22.79
CA GLY A 113 -15.64 -0.64 -24.04
C GLY A 113 -15.02 -2.02 -24.33
N ALA A 114 -13.73 -2.17 -24.04
CA ALA A 114 -13.00 -3.43 -24.16
C ALA A 114 -13.28 -4.42 -23.02
N LYS A 115 -13.96 -3.99 -21.96
CA LYS A 115 -14.27 -4.81 -20.77
C LYS A 115 -13.02 -5.42 -20.16
N GLU A 116 -11.96 -4.61 -20.06
CA GLU A 116 -10.65 -5.09 -19.59
C GLU A 116 -10.73 -5.57 -18.14
N THR A 117 -10.03 -6.68 -17.87
CA THR A 117 -9.79 -7.15 -16.51
C THR A 117 -8.53 -6.49 -15.98
N ILE A 118 -8.63 -5.87 -14.80
CA ILE A 118 -7.61 -4.97 -14.28
C ILE A 118 -7.32 -5.35 -12.84
N THR A 119 -6.06 -5.61 -12.51
CA THR A 119 -5.65 -5.89 -11.13
C THR A 119 -5.03 -4.63 -10.54
N ILE A 120 -5.55 -4.23 -9.39
CA ILE A 120 -5.08 -3.09 -8.59
C ILE A 120 -4.36 -3.62 -7.37
N GLN A 121 -3.14 -3.17 -7.17
CA GLN A 121 -2.37 -3.45 -5.97
C GLN A 121 -2.25 -2.19 -5.12
N ILE A 122 -2.56 -2.31 -3.83
CA ILE A 122 -2.40 -1.28 -2.81
C ILE A 122 -1.28 -1.73 -1.87
N LYS A 123 -0.29 -0.86 -1.67
CA LYS A 123 0.93 -1.21 -0.93
C LYS A 123 1.41 -0.07 -0.07
N ASP A 124 1.77 -0.35 1.18
CA ASP A 124 2.48 0.62 2.01
C ASP A 124 3.98 0.65 1.62
N LYS A 125 4.51 1.83 1.29
CA LYS A 125 5.89 2.00 0.86
C LYS A 125 6.89 1.86 2.01
N ASN A 126 6.46 2.10 3.25
CA ASN A 126 7.34 2.01 4.41
C ASN A 126 7.60 0.55 4.81
N THR A 127 6.54 -0.24 4.95
CA THR A 127 6.59 -1.63 5.44
C THR A 127 6.56 -2.67 4.32
N GLN A 128 6.24 -2.26 3.09
CA GLN A 128 6.07 -3.13 1.91
C GLN A 128 4.89 -4.10 1.99
N ILE A 129 4.04 -3.99 3.02
CA ILE A 129 2.80 -4.77 3.13
C ILE A 129 1.84 -4.34 2.02
N SER A 130 1.25 -5.32 1.34
CA SER A 130 0.38 -5.09 0.19
C SER A 130 -0.81 -6.02 0.16
N ASP A 131 -1.84 -5.59 -0.54
CA ASP A 131 -3.01 -6.38 -0.90
C ASP A 131 -3.44 -6.03 -2.32
N GLU A 132 -4.15 -6.93 -2.97
CA GLU A 132 -4.54 -6.78 -4.37
C GLU A 132 -5.97 -7.23 -4.64
N ILE A 133 -6.56 -6.62 -5.66
CA ILE A 133 -7.92 -6.90 -6.11
C ILE A 133 -8.01 -6.80 -7.63
N THR A 134 -8.64 -7.80 -8.24
CA THR A 134 -8.94 -7.83 -9.66
C THR A 134 -10.36 -7.34 -9.92
N LEU A 135 -10.46 -6.27 -10.70
CA LEU A 135 -11.70 -5.70 -11.18
C LEU A 135 -12.00 -6.28 -12.57
N TRP A 136 -13.17 -6.86 -12.75
CA TRP A 136 -13.57 -7.46 -14.03
C TRP A 136 -15.00 -7.09 -14.43
N PHE A 137 -15.27 -7.15 -15.73
CA PHE A 137 -16.59 -6.91 -16.31
C PHE A 137 -17.25 -8.26 -16.63
N LYS A 138 -17.73 -8.97 -15.60
CA LYS A 138 -18.36 -10.30 -15.76
C LYS A 138 -19.61 -10.15 -16.64
N THR A 139 -19.63 -10.83 -17.79
CA THR A 139 -20.83 -10.92 -18.63
C THR A 139 -21.90 -11.72 -17.88
N SER A 140 -23.13 -11.22 -17.82
CA SER A 140 -24.24 -12.00 -17.29
C SER A 140 -24.44 -13.25 -18.15
N ASP A 141 -24.50 -14.43 -17.52
CA ASP A 141 -24.75 -15.71 -18.18
C ASP A 141 -26.16 -15.73 -18.82
N VAL A 142 -26.30 -15.16 -20.02
CA VAL A 142 -27.47 -15.37 -20.87
C VAL A 142 -27.08 -16.42 -21.92
N ILE A 143 -27.21 -17.69 -21.55
CA ILE A 143 -27.23 -18.78 -22.53
C ILE A 143 -28.56 -18.67 -23.27
N ILE A 144 -28.57 -18.00 -24.42
CA ILE A 144 -29.72 -18.06 -25.34
C ILE A 144 -29.61 -19.41 -26.04
N VAL A 145 -30.32 -20.43 -25.55
CA VAL A 145 -30.55 -21.66 -26.31
C VAL A 145 -31.61 -21.31 -27.38
N PRO A 146 -31.31 -21.39 -28.68
CA PRO A 146 -32.35 -21.31 -29.68
C PRO A 146 -33.17 -22.59 -29.59
N ASP A 147 -34.46 -22.46 -29.27
CA ASP A 147 -35.42 -23.55 -29.49
C ASP A 147 -35.40 -23.90 -30.99
N ILE A 148 -35.00 -25.13 -31.32
CA ILE A 148 -35.04 -25.71 -32.68
C ILE A 148 -36.39 -26.38 -32.88
#